data_AF-A0A929NPS6-F1
#
_entry.id   AF-A0A929NPS6-F1
#
_cell.length_a   1.000
_cell.length_b   1.000
_cell.length_c   1.000
_cell.angle_alpha   90.00
_cell.angle_beta   90.00
_cell.angle_gamma   90.00
#
_symmetry.space_group_name_H-M   'P 1'
#
loop_
_entity.id
_entity.type
_entity.pdbx_description
1 polymer ?
#
loop_
_entity_poly.entity_id
_entity_poly.type
_entity_poly.pdbx_seq_one_letter_code
_entity_poly.pdbx_strand_id
1 'polypeptide(L)'
;MLTRIAHNLKTLLGNTEGAVLAEFAILAPVLVVLALGAAEIGRAVQHHHTVEKSARDAARYLSRVPASCGGGVSAAHEATAKNLAWTGYMISTAPLLPYWQDPSTNTTVTVTVDCFANDSGTILNRVNSSSDSIPLITVSIDVPYQDIGFLG
;
A
#
# COMPACT_ATOMS: atom_id res chain seq x y z
N MET A 1 -60.00 37.12 12.55
CA MET A 1 -58.88 36.35 13.14
C MET A 1 -58.53 35.11 12.30
N LEU A 2 -59.52 34.32 11.85
CA LEU A 2 -59.33 33.13 10.98
C LEU A 2 -58.68 33.43 9.61
N THR A 3 -58.93 34.60 9.02
CA THR A 3 -58.34 35.03 7.74
C THR A 3 -56.83 35.22 7.78
N ARG A 4 -56.26 35.61 8.94
CA ARG A 4 -54.80 35.74 9.11
C ARG A 4 -54.12 34.38 9.20
N ILE A 5 -54.76 33.41 9.86
CA ILE A 5 -54.24 32.04 9.99
C ILE A 5 -54.25 31.35 8.61
N ALA A 6 -55.33 31.52 7.84
CA ALA A 6 -55.43 30.98 6.49
C ALA A 6 -54.39 31.57 5.52
N HIS A 7 -54.05 32.86 5.68
CA HIS A 7 -53.01 33.52 4.88
C HIS A 7 -51.61 32.96 5.21
N ASN A 8 -51.28 32.83 6.49
CA ASN A 8 -49.99 32.33 6.95
C ASN A 8 -49.76 30.85 6.56
N LEU A 9 -50.81 30.01 6.58
CA LEU A 9 -50.72 28.63 6.10
C LEU A 9 -50.46 28.56 4.59
N LYS A 10 -51.09 29.44 3.79
CA LYS A 10 -50.86 29.51 2.35
C LYS A 10 -49.43 29.92 1.99
N THR A 11 -48.83 30.83 2.75
CA THR A 11 -47.43 31.24 2.57
C THR A 11 -46.45 30.14 2.98
N LEU A 12 -46.73 29.37 4.04
CA LEU A 12 -45.92 28.21 4.41
C LEU A 12 -46.02 27.06 3.38
N LEU A 13 -47.22 26.80 2.85
CA LEU A 13 -47.45 25.79 1.80
C LEU A 13 -46.85 26.17 0.44
N GLY A 14 -46.62 27.45 0.18
CA GLY A 14 -46.00 27.95 -1.06
C GLY A 14 -44.48 28.11 -0.99
N ASN A 15 -43.84 27.81 0.16
CA ASN A 15 -42.43 28.12 0.36
C ASN A 15 -41.55 26.97 -0.16
N THR A 16 -40.88 27.17 -1.30
CA THR A 16 -40.02 26.18 -1.97
C THR A 16 -38.59 26.16 -1.44
N GLU A 17 -38.23 27.04 -0.50
CA GLU A 17 -36.88 27.16 0.05
C GLU A 17 -36.39 25.88 0.75
N GLY A 18 -37.30 25.02 1.22
CA GLY A 18 -36.98 23.71 1.82
C GLY A 18 -36.91 22.54 0.84
N ALA A 19 -37.34 22.72 -0.42
CA ALA A 19 -37.42 21.63 -1.40
C ALA A 19 -36.03 21.05 -1.73
N VAL A 20 -35.03 21.91 -1.86
CA VAL A 20 -33.63 21.51 -2.12
C VAL A 20 -33.08 20.63 -0.99
N LEU A 21 -33.44 20.93 0.26
CA LEU A 21 -32.99 20.18 1.43
C LEU A 21 -33.67 18.80 1.49
N ALA A 22 -34.93 18.70 1.06
CA ALA A 22 -35.65 17.44 0.94
C ALA A 22 -35.10 16.56 -0.20
N GLU A 23 -34.77 17.15 -1.36
CA GLU A 23 -34.14 16.44 -2.48
C GLU A 23 -32.75 15.91 -2.10
N PHE A 24 -31.93 16.73 -1.44
CA PHE A 24 -30.64 16.29 -0.92
C PHE A 24 -30.78 15.20 0.14
N ALA A 25 -31.78 15.28 1.03
CA ALA A 25 -31.99 14.25 2.04
C ALA A 25 -32.32 12.87 1.44
N ILE A 26 -32.99 12.83 0.28
CA ILE A 26 -33.27 11.59 -0.46
C ILE A 26 -31.99 11.06 -1.13
N LEU A 27 -31.14 11.93 -1.66
CA LEU A 27 -29.88 11.54 -2.31
C LEU A 27 -28.74 11.24 -1.34
N ALA A 28 -28.75 11.86 -0.15
CA ALA A 28 -27.74 11.74 0.88
C ALA A 28 -27.37 10.29 1.23
N PRO A 29 -28.30 9.34 1.47
CA PRO A 29 -27.92 7.95 1.76
C PRO A 29 -27.13 7.30 0.61
N VAL A 30 -27.46 7.59 -0.65
CA VAL A 30 -26.73 7.06 -1.81
C VAL A 30 -25.32 7.67 -1.90
N LEU A 31 -25.22 8.98 -1.67
CA LEU A 31 -23.93 9.68 -1.68
C LEU A 31 -23.01 9.21 -0.55
N VAL A 32 -23.55 8.93 0.64
CA VAL A 32 -22.78 8.40 1.78
C VAL A 32 -22.23 7.02 1.46
N VAL A 33 -23.05 6.12 0.91
CA VAL A 33 -22.60 4.78 0.49
C VAL A 33 -21.48 4.89 -0.54
N LEU A 34 -21.61 5.77 -1.54
CA LEU A 34 -20.60 5.98 -2.57
C LEU A 34 -19.31 6.58 -1.99
N ALA A 35 -19.43 7.53 -1.07
CA ALA A 35 -18.28 8.15 -0.40
C ALA A 35 -17.50 7.14 0.46
N LEU A 36 -18.21 6.30 1.22
CA LEU A 36 -17.58 5.23 2.02
C LEU A 36 -16.92 4.18 1.12
N GLY A 37 -17.56 3.79 0.01
CA GLY A 37 -16.97 2.88 -0.97
C GLY A 37 -15.71 3.45 -1.61
N ALA A 38 -15.74 4.73 -2.01
CA ALA A 38 -14.57 5.41 -2.55
C ALA A 38 -13.43 5.53 -1.52
N ALA A 39 -13.77 5.79 -0.24
CA ALA A 39 -12.78 5.86 0.84
C ALA A 39 -12.09 4.50 1.06
N GLU A 40 -12.84 3.40 1.02
CA GLU A 40 -12.28 2.06 1.20
C GLU A 40 -11.36 1.67 0.05
N ILE A 41 -11.77 1.92 -1.20
CA ILE A 41 -10.92 1.67 -2.38
C ILE A 41 -9.68 2.57 -2.34
N GLY A 42 -9.82 3.84 -1.96
CA GLY A 42 -8.70 4.77 -1.82
C GLY A 42 -7.66 4.28 -0.81
N ARG A 43 -8.12 3.73 0.31
CA ARG A 43 -7.26 3.11 1.34
C ARG A 43 -6.56 1.85 0.80
N ALA A 44 -7.26 0.98 0.08
CA ALA A 44 -6.66 -0.19 -0.56
C ALA A 44 -5.54 0.17 -1.55
N VAL A 45 -5.78 1.17 -2.40
CA VAL A 45 -4.77 1.66 -3.35
C VAL A 45 -3.56 2.28 -2.64
N GLN A 46 -3.80 3.04 -1.56
CA GLN A 46 -2.72 3.61 -0.76
C GLN A 46 -1.84 2.53 -0.12
N HIS A 47 -2.45 1.46 0.41
CA HIS A 47 -1.72 0.34 1.00
C HIS A 47 -0.90 -0.42 -0.05
N HIS A 48 -1.49 -0.71 -1.22
CA HIS A 48 -0.80 -1.33 -2.34
C HIS A 48 0.45 -0.54 -2.77
N HIS A 49 0.32 0.77 -2.99
CA HIS A 49 1.45 1.62 -3.37
C HIS A 49 2.51 1.72 -2.28
N THR A 50 2.12 1.66 -1.01
CA THR A 50 3.08 1.68 0.11
C THR A 50 3.95 0.42 0.10
N VAL A 51 3.34 -0.75 -0.08
CA VAL A 51 4.05 -2.04 -0.18
C VAL A 51 4.93 -2.09 -1.44
N GLU A 52 4.43 -1.63 -2.59
CA GLU A 52 5.22 -1.63 -3.83
C GLU A 52 6.47 -0.75 -3.73
N LYS A 53 6.32 0.44 -3.11
CA LYS A 53 7.44 1.35 -2.89
C LYS A 53 8.47 0.75 -1.92
N SER A 54 8.03 0.10 -0.85
CA SER A 54 8.93 -0.47 0.13
C SER A 54 9.67 -1.71 -0.40
N ALA A 55 9.00 -2.54 -1.21
CA ALA A 55 9.65 -3.64 -1.95
C ALA A 55 10.78 -3.13 -2.85
N ARG A 56 10.51 -2.04 -3.58
CA ARG A 56 11.49 -1.40 -4.46
C ARG A 56 12.67 -0.82 -3.70
N ASP A 57 12.45 -0.28 -2.50
CA ASP A 57 13.52 0.26 -1.67
C ASP A 57 14.41 -0.85 -1.10
N ALA A 58 13.82 -1.94 -0.61
CA ALA A 58 14.55 -3.12 -0.20
C ALA A 58 15.37 -3.73 -1.35
N ALA A 59 14.80 -3.85 -2.54
CA ALA A 59 15.52 -4.34 -3.72
C ALA A 59 16.68 -3.41 -4.12
N ARG A 60 16.49 -2.08 -4.07
CA ARG A 60 17.56 -1.11 -4.32
C ARG A 60 18.68 -1.23 -3.29
N TYR A 61 18.35 -1.40 -2.02
CA TYR A 61 19.35 -1.65 -0.99
C TYR A 61 20.12 -2.94 -1.27
N LEU A 62 19.43 -4.04 -1.56
CA LEU A 62 20.06 -5.33 -1.85
C LEU A 62 20.92 -5.32 -3.12
N SER A 63 20.55 -4.54 -4.13
CA SER A 63 21.39 -4.34 -5.33
C SER A 63 22.72 -3.64 -5.02
N ARG A 64 22.82 -2.98 -3.85
CA ARG A 64 24.01 -2.24 -3.43
C ARG A 64 24.92 -3.01 -2.49
N VAL A 65 24.47 -4.11 -1.90
CA VAL A 65 25.29 -4.91 -1.00
C VAL A 65 25.98 -6.04 -1.77
N PRO A 66 27.07 -6.61 -1.24
CA PRO A 66 27.67 -7.79 -1.85
C PRO A 66 26.68 -8.96 -1.86
N ALA A 67 26.43 -9.49 -3.06
CA ALA A 67 25.65 -10.70 -3.28
C ALA A 67 26.49 -11.65 -4.14
N SER A 68 26.37 -12.96 -3.90
CA SER A 68 27.14 -13.97 -4.63
C SER A 68 26.24 -15.11 -5.10
N CYS A 69 26.62 -15.70 -6.23
CA CYS A 69 25.95 -16.88 -6.73
C CYS A 69 26.26 -18.11 -5.86
N GLY A 70 25.21 -18.80 -5.40
CA GLY A 70 25.31 -19.95 -4.47
C GLY A 70 25.51 -19.58 -2.98
N GLY A 71 25.98 -18.36 -2.68
CA GLY A 71 26.11 -17.84 -1.31
C GLY A 71 25.02 -16.84 -0.90
N GLY A 72 24.23 -16.34 -1.87
CA GLY A 72 23.15 -15.40 -1.62
C GLY A 72 23.65 -14.04 -1.12
N VAL A 73 22.82 -13.41 -0.28
CA VAL A 73 23.14 -12.18 0.45
C VAL A 73 23.42 -12.54 1.91
N SER A 74 24.32 -11.82 2.58
CA SER A 74 24.57 -12.07 4.01
C SER A 74 23.31 -11.87 4.86
N ALA A 75 23.14 -12.68 5.91
CA ALA A 75 21.97 -12.62 6.79
C ALA A 75 21.75 -11.22 7.41
N ALA A 76 22.82 -10.47 7.67
CA ALA A 76 22.72 -9.11 8.19
C ALA A 76 22.13 -8.13 7.17
N HIS A 77 22.53 -8.24 5.90
CA HIS A 77 21.96 -7.42 4.84
C HIS A 77 20.53 -7.84 4.49
N GLU A 78 20.23 -9.13 4.54
CA GLU A 78 18.86 -9.62 4.37
C GLU A 78 17.93 -9.10 5.48
N ALA A 79 18.35 -9.15 6.75
CA ALA A 79 17.60 -8.59 7.87
C ALA A 79 17.38 -7.08 7.72
N THR A 80 18.40 -6.35 7.29
CA THR A 80 18.29 -4.90 7.02
C THR A 80 17.30 -4.62 5.88
N ALA A 81 17.33 -5.42 4.81
CA ALA A 81 16.40 -5.28 3.69
C ALA A 81 14.95 -5.57 4.10
N LYS A 82 14.73 -6.58 4.95
CA LYS A 82 13.42 -6.90 5.52
C LYS A 82 12.91 -5.75 6.40
N ASN A 83 13.75 -5.19 7.26
CA ASN A 83 13.40 -4.02 8.07
C ASN A 83 13.08 -2.80 7.22
N LEU A 84 13.83 -2.58 6.13
CA LEU A 84 13.59 -1.47 5.22
C LEU A 84 12.26 -1.63 4.47
N ALA A 85 11.95 -2.83 4.00
CA ALA A 85 10.66 -3.15 3.38
C ALA A 85 9.48 -2.94 4.36
N TRP A 86 9.66 -3.30 5.63
CA TRP A 86 8.60 -3.28 6.64
C TRP A 86 8.37 -1.90 7.27
N THR A 87 9.45 -1.16 7.56
CA THR A 87 9.42 0.08 8.35
C THR A 87 9.85 1.33 7.58
N GLY A 88 10.51 1.16 6.42
CA GLY A 88 11.18 2.26 5.73
C GLY A 88 12.50 2.71 6.38
N TYR A 89 12.96 2.02 7.44
CA TYR A 89 14.21 2.29 8.13
C TYR A 89 15.01 1.00 8.33
N MET A 90 16.33 1.13 8.54
CA MET A 90 17.21 -0.02 8.74
C MET A 90 17.04 -0.68 10.13
N ILE A 91 16.70 0.12 11.14
CA ILE A 91 16.63 -0.29 12.55
C ILE A 91 15.45 0.46 13.20
N SER A 92 14.23 0.04 12.87
CA SER A 92 12.99 0.57 13.45
C SER A 92 12.04 -0.57 13.77
N THR A 93 11.10 -0.32 14.66
CA THR A 93 10.05 -1.26 15.07
C THR A 93 8.65 -0.78 14.68
N ALA A 94 8.54 0.38 14.04
CA ALA A 94 7.27 0.94 13.60
C ALA A 94 6.96 0.49 12.16
N PRO A 95 5.88 -0.29 11.93
CA PRO A 95 5.53 -0.76 10.60
C PRO A 95 4.97 0.37 9.73
N LEU A 96 5.21 0.30 8.42
CA LEU A 96 4.62 1.22 7.44
C LEU A 96 3.08 1.10 7.38
N LEU A 97 2.57 -0.09 7.67
CA LEU A 97 1.14 -0.40 7.73
C LEU A 97 0.82 -0.97 9.12
N PRO A 98 -0.20 -0.47 9.84
CA PRO A 98 -0.47 -0.87 11.23
C PRO A 98 -0.68 -2.37 11.46
N TYR A 99 -1.17 -3.07 10.44
CA TYR A 99 -1.49 -4.51 10.48
C TYR A 99 -0.37 -5.40 9.89
N TRP A 100 0.69 -4.79 9.35
CA TRP A 100 1.80 -5.55 8.80
C TRP A 100 2.73 -6.02 9.92
N GLN A 101 2.68 -7.33 10.17
CA GLN A 101 3.49 -7.99 11.19
C GLN A 101 4.98 -8.02 10.82
N ASP A 102 5.82 -8.13 11.85
CA ASP A 102 7.27 -8.17 11.72
C ASP A 102 7.72 -9.34 10.81
N PRO A 103 8.47 -9.05 9.72
CA PRO A 103 8.94 -10.06 8.76
C PRO A 103 9.94 -11.07 9.34
N SER A 104 10.46 -10.86 10.56
CA SER A 104 11.27 -11.83 11.29
C SER A 104 10.44 -12.95 11.91
N THR A 105 9.14 -12.71 12.15
CA THR A 105 8.22 -13.67 12.78
C THR A 105 7.26 -14.30 11.78
N ASN A 106 6.94 -13.59 10.71
CA ASN A 106 6.08 -14.07 9.63
C ASN A 106 6.81 -13.86 8.30
N THR A 107 6.83 -14.86 7.42
CA THR A 107 7.55 -14.82 6.13
C THR A 107 6.83 -13.96 5.09
N THR A 108 6.43 -12.74 5.47
CA THR A 108 5.75 -11.76 4.61
C THR A 108 6.71 -11.16 3.58
N VAL A 109 8.01 -11.08 3.89
CA VAL A 109 9.04 -10.58 2.97
C VAL A 109 10.01 -11.72 2.67
N THR A 110 10.06 -12.13 1.41
CA THR A 110 10.97 -13.16 0.92
C THR A 110 11.99 -12.56 -0.04
N VAL A 111 13.25 -12.91 0.16
CA VAL A 111 14.36 -12.50 -0.69
C VAL A 111 14.93 -13.76 -1.32
N THR A 112 14.89 -13.85 -2.64
CA THR A 112 15.52 -14.94 -3.39
C THR A 112 16.66 -14.39 -4.22
N VAL A 113 17.74 -15.16 -4.31
CA VAL A 113 18.91 -14.84 -5.13
C VAL A 113 19.07 -15.95 -6.14
N ASP A 114 18.76 -15.63 -7.38
CA ASP A 114 18.98 -16.49 -8.52
C ASP A 114 20.28 -16.10 -9.22
N CYS A 115 20.73 -16.95 -10.13
CA CYS A 115 21.95 -16.75 -10.89
C CYS A 115 21.66 -16.79 -12.37
N PHE A 116 22.05 -15.72 -13.06
CA PHE A 116 21.99 -15.64 -14.49
C PHE A 116 23.38 -15.88 -15.07
N ALA A 117 23.50 -16.74 -16.08
CA ALA A 117 24.78 -17.03 -16.71
C ALA A 117 25.38 -15.78 -17.39
N ASN A 118 26.66 -15.55 -17.17
CA ASN A 118 27.46 -14.50 -17.80
C ASN A 118 28.49 -15.16 -18.71
N ASP A 119 27.98 -15.85 -19.74
CA ASP A 119 28.83 -16.54 -20.69
C ASP A 119 29.86 -15.56 -21.28
N SER A 120 31.13 -15.94 -21.17
CA SER A 120 32.30 -15.18 -21.66
C SER A 120 32.61 -13.84 -20.97
N GLY A 121 32.01 -13.52 -19.82
CA GLY A 121 32.36 -12.31 -19.06
C GLY A 121 32.03 -11.00 -19.79
N THR A 122 31.11 -11.06 -20.77
CA THR A 122 30.72 -9.92 -21.62
C THR A 122 30.02 -8.82 -20.82
N ILE A 123 29.51 -9.13 -19.63
CA ILE A 123 28.82 -8.21 -18.74
C ILE A 123 29.69 -7.96 -17.50
N LEU A 124 30.07 -6.71 -17.27
CA LEU A 124 30.76 -6.31 -16.03
C LEU A 124 29.73 -6.16 -14.90
N ASN A 125 29.96 -6.82 -13.77
CA ASN A 125 29.20 -6.63 -12.53
C ASN A 125 30.01 -5.77 -11.56
N ARG A 126 29.33 -5.10 -10.61
CA ARG A 126 29.92 -4.29 -9.54
C ARG A 126 30.98 -5.07 -8.74
N VAL A 127 30.80 -6.38 -8.60
CA VAL A 127 31.84 -7.27 -8.09
C VAL A 127 32.75 -7.56 -9.29
N ASN A 128 33.88 -6.85 -9.39
CA ASN A 128 34.95 -7.09 -10.37
C ASN A 128 35.54 -8.48 -10.15
N SER A 129 34.82 -9.50 -10.58
CA SER A 129 35.27 -10.88 -10.58
C SER A 129 34.58 -11.50 -11.78
N SER A 130 35.39 -12.09 -12.64
CA SER A 130 35.00 -12.94 -13.76
C SER A 130 34.26 -14.19 -13.27
N SER A 131 33.17 -14.01 -12.54
CA SER A 131 32.26 -15.09 -12.20
C SER A 131 31.34 -15.28 -13.40
N ASP A 132 31.28 -16.50 -13.91
CA ASP A 132 30.39 -16.97 -15.00
C ASP A 132 28.89 -16.75 -14.70
N SER A 133 28.54 -16.06 -13.61
CA SER A 133 27.17 -15.85 -13.15
C SER A 133 26.98 -14.45 -12.52
N ILE A 134 25.85 -13.82 -12.80
CA ILE A 134 25.36 -12.56 -12.22
C ILE A 134 24.25 -12.88 -11.21
N PRO A 135 24.29 -12.32 -9.99
CA PRO A 135 23.22 -12.50 -9.02
C PRO A 135 21.98 -11.68 -9.42
N LEU A 136 20.84 -12.35 -9.56
CA LEU A 136 19.52 -11.75 -9.72
C LEU A 136 18.81 -11.79 -8.37
N ILE A 137 18.52 -10.63 -7.82
CA ILE A 137 17.85 -10.52 -6.52
C ILE A 137 16.38 -10.22 -6.75
N THR A 138 15.52 -11.09 -6.24
CA THR A 138 14.07 -10.91 -6.26
C THR A 138 13.57 -10.69 -4.84
N VAL A 139 12.81 -9.62 -4.64
CA VAL A 139 12.13 -9.33 -3.38
C VAL A 139 10.64 -9.50 -3.60
N SER A 140 10.03 -10.41 -2.87
CA SER A 140 8.58 -10.62 -2.88
C SER A 140 8.02 -10.24 -1.51
N ILE A 141 6.90 -9.53 -1.53
CA ILE A 141 6.18 -9.12 -0.33
C ILE A 141 4.75 -9.60 -0.43
N ASP A 142 4.31 -10.37 0.55
CA ASP A 142 2.95 -10.86 0.73
C ASP A 142 2.42 -10.34 2.07
N VAL A 143 1.46 -9.42 2.00
CA VAL A 143 0.84 -8.79 3.17
C VAL A 143 -0.68 -8.84 2.98
N PRO A 144 -1.43 -9.42 3.93
CA PRO A 144 -2.88 -9.45 3.84
C PRO A 144 -3.44 -8.04 3.95
N TYR A 145 -4.35 -7.66 3.06
CA TYR A 145 -5.09 -6.42 3.18
C TYR A 145 -6.10 -6.52 4.33
N GLN A 146 -6.12 -5.51 5.21
CA GLN A 146 -7.14 -5.38 6.24
C GLN A 146 -8.07 -4.21 5.91
N ASP A 147 -9.30 -4.58 5.56
CA ASP A 147 -10.39 -3.68 5.22
C ASP A 147 -11.01 -3.04 6.47
N ILE A 148 -11.94 -2.11 6.28
CA ILE A 148 -12.74 -1.52 7.39
C ILE A 148 -14.13 -2.15 7.52
N GLY A 149 -14.42 -3.24 6.79
CA GLY A 149 -15.68 -3.98 6.84
C GLY A 149 -16.82 -3.37 6.03
N PHE A 150 -16.57 -2.32 5.23
CA PHE A 150 -17.62 -1.67 4.44
C PHE A 150 -17.97 -2.47 3.17
N LEU A 151 -16.99 -3.14 2.56
CA LEU A 151 -17.17 -3.90 1.31
C LEU A 151 -17.08 -5.42 1.49
N GLY A 152 -16.60 -5.90 2.65
CA GLY A 152 -16.55 -7.33 3.02
C GLY A 152 -15.14 -7.90 3.08
#